data_AF-A0A952BCY9-F1
#
_entry.id   AF-A0A952BCY9-F1
#
_cell.length_a   1.000
_cell.length_b   1.000
_cell.length_c   1.000
_cell.angle_alpha   90.00
_cell.angle_beta   90.00
_cell.angle_gamma   90.00
#
_symmetry.space_group_name_H-M   'P 1'
#
loop_
_entity.id
_entity.type
_entity.pdbx_description
1 polymer ?
#
loop_
_entity_poly.entity_id
_entity_poly.type
_entity_poly.pdbx_seq_one_letter_code
_entity_poly.pdbx_strand_id
1 'polypeptide(L)'
;MAILQRWGASENAFKHINNRHPLHYHPGFTLEESENQELANPEVKEKQNLINQIKKRLNKLYKEVAKARENLNKDGKPRKNSKKEELKTMIQEEETKLNTANEQKRRLPEKVDASSLENYKSFKKIDNEGKNLFDLVTSSVWNARKQMVDLLRPFFNRQNELVDLFYTITECRGWIKSTKTEVIVRLEPLQQPRRRSAQIQFCRKLTSLGAQTPTGKWLVIEVGDSPLD
;
A
#
# COMPACT_ATOMS: atom_id res chain seq x y z
N MET A 1 3.27 6.91 34.75
CA MET A 1 2.47 7.42 33.61
C MET A 1 3.40 7.80 32.46
N ALA A 2 3.63 6.91 31.48
CA ALA A 2 4.51 7.22 30.33
C ALA A 2 4.01 6.69 28.98
N ILE A 3 2.99 5.82 28.96
CA ILE A 3 2.45 5.22 27.72
C ILE A 3 1.49 6.15 26.97
N LEU A 4 0.79 7.05 27.66
CA LEU A 4 -0.20 7.96 27.06
C LEU A 4 0.40 9.25 26.46
N GLN A 5 1.61 9.65 26.87
CA GLN A 5 2.23 10.87 26.32
C GLN A 5 2.80 10.69 24.91
N ARG A 6 3.13 9.44 24.51
CA ARG A 6 3.60 9.16 23.13
C ARG A 6 2.49 9.32 22.10
N TRP A 7 1.25 8.95 22.45
CA TRP A 7 0.12 9.03 21.52
C TRP A 7 -0.44 10.44 21.39
N GLY A 8 -0.54 11.22 22.47
CA GLY A 8 -1.13 12.58 22.40
C GLY A 8 -0.39 13.53 21.45
N ALA A 9 0.94 13.43 21.35
CA ALA A 9 1.73 14.23 20.43
C ALA A 9 1.60 13.77 18.96
N SER A 10 1.54 12.45 18.72
CA SER A 10 1.38 11.90 17.36
C SER A 10 -0.07 11.97 16.85
N GLU A 11 -1.06 11.89 17.74
CA GLU A 11 -2.48 11.92 17.42
C GLU A 11 -2.87 13.27 16.80
N ASN A 12 -2.36 14.38 17.34
CA ASN A 12 -2.56 15.69 16.74
C ASN A 12 -1.95 15.76 15.34
N ALA A 13 -0.76 15.18 15.13
CA ALA A 13 -0.15 15.12 13.81
C ALA A 13 -1.02 14.31 12.82
N PHE A 14 -1.54 13.14 13.21
CA PHE A 14 -2.43 12.34 12.36
C PHE A 14 -3.75 13.04 12.05
N LYS A 15 -4.34 13.76 13.02
CA LYS A 15 -5.55 14.58 12.78
C LYS A 15 -5.28 15.71 11.79
N HIS A 16 -4.15 16.40 11.91
CA HIS A 16 -3.77 17.44 10.96
C HIS A 16 -3.48 16.87 9.57
N ILE A 17 -2.81 15.71 9.47
CA ILE A 17 -2.59 15.02 8.20
C ILE A 17 -3.93 14.62 7.60
N ASN A 18 -4.80 13.92 8.31
CA ASN A 18 -6.06 13.45 7.78
C ASN A 18 -6.96 14.59 7.28
N ASN A 19 -7.04 15.71 8.02
CA ASN A 19 -7.91 16.83 7.64
C ASN A 19 -7.34 17.70 6.52
N ARG A 20 -6.01 17.81 6.37
CA ARG A 20 -5.38 18.77 5.42
C ARG A 20 -4.58 18.10 4.30
N HIS A 21 -4.26 16.83 4.44
CA HIS A 21 -3.46 16.01 3.53
C HIS A 21 -4.13 14.65 3.35
N PRO A 22 -5.15 14.55 2.47
CA PRO A 22 -5.90 13.32 2.29
C PRO A 22 -5.04 12.28 1.55
N LEU A 23 -4.13 11.62 2.26
CA LEU A 23 -3.25 10.57 1.73
C LEU A 23 -4.04 9.35 1.22
N HIS A 24 -5.32 9.25 1.54
CA HIS A 24 -6.23 8.24 1.00
C HIS A 24 -6.79 8.62 -0.39
N TYR A 25 -6.64 9.88 -0.80
CA TYR A 25 -7.08 10.32 -2.11
C TYR A 25 -6.13 9.77 -3.20
N HIS A 26 -6.74 9.23 -4.26
CA HIS A 26 -6.06 8.65 -5.41
C HIS A 26 -6.61 9.33 -6.67
N PRO A 27 -5.92 10.38 -7.18
CA PRO A 27 -6.35 11.04 -8.40
C PRO A 27 -6.03 10.19 -9.62
N GLY A 28 -7.04 10.00 -10.47
CA GLY A 28 -6.94 9.17 -11.67
C GLY A 28 -7.18 7.70 -11.36
N PHE A 29 -8.14 7.09 -12.05
CA PHE A 29 -8.38 5.63 -12.03
C PHE A 29 -8.16 5.07 -13.43
N THR A 30 -6.98 5.36 -13.99
CA THR A 30 -6.59 4.75 -15.26
C THR A 30 -6.13 3.33 -14.97
N LEU A 31 -6.51 2.40 -15.84
CA LEU A 31 -6.08 1.01 -15.77
C LEU A 31 -5.05 0.76 -16.86
N GLU A 32 -3.88 0.28 -16.48
CA GLU A 32 -2.80 -0.09 -17.39
C GLU A 32 -2.61 -1.60 -17.41
N GLU A 33 -2.02 -2.13 -18.48
CA GLU A 33 -1.67 -3.55 -18.50
C GLU A 33 -0.57 -3.84 -17.48
N SER A 34 -0.74 -4.92 -16.71
CA SER A 34 0.28 -5.39 -15.78
C SER A 34 1.46 -5.95 -16.57
N GLU A 35 2.69 -5.63 -16.16
CA GLU A 35 3.90 -6.27 -16.69
C GLU A 35 3.97 -7.75 -16.30
N ASN A 36 3.43 -8.09 -15.12
CA ASN A 36 3.35 -9.46 -14.64
C ASN A 36 2.00 -10.07 -15.03
N GLN A 37 2.03 -10.95 -16.03
CA GLN A 37 0.89 -11.74 -16.51
C GLN A 37 1.00 -13.22 -16.12
N GLU A 38 1.91 -13.57 -15.20
CA GLU A 38 2.07 -14.96 -14.77
C GLU A 38 0.85 -15.45 -13.97
N LEU A 39 0.34 -16.61 -14.36
CA LEU A 39 -0.76 -17.30 -13.71
C LEU A 39 -0.32 -18.64 -13.16
N ALA A 40 -0.96 -19.10 -12.09
CA ALA A 40 -0.83 -20.48 -11.64
C ALA A 40 -1.33 -21.42 -12.75
N ASN A 41 -0.51 -22.42 -13.09
CA ASN A 41 -0.80 -23.30 -14.22
C ASN A 41 -2.09 -24.12 -13.97
N PRO A 42 -3.14 -23.95 -14.79
CA PRO A 42 -4.39 -24.69 -14.61
C PRO A 42 -4.20 -26.21 -14.72
N GLU A 43 -3.27 -26.68 -15.57
CA GLU A 43 -2.99 -28.10 -15.74
C GLU A 43 -2.41 -28.75 -14.47
N VAL A 44 -1.62 -28.00 -13.69
CA VAL A 44 -1.11 -28.47 -12.40
C VAL A 44 -2.26 -28.75 -11.43
N LYS A 45 -3.30 -27.90 -11.45
CA LYS A 45 -4.51 -28.08 -10.64
C LYS A 45 -5.31 -29.29 -11.10
N GLU A 46 -5.46 -29.49 -12.41
CA GLU A 46 -6.12 -30.67 -12.96
C GLU A 46 -5.41 -31.98 -12.60
N LYS A 47 -4.08 -32.03 -12.76
CA LYS A 47 -3.26 -33.17 -12.35
C LYS A 47 -3.35 -33.43 -10.84
N GLN A 48 -3.38 -32.37 -10.02
CA GLN A 48 -3.57 -32.51 -8.58
C GLN A 48 -4.94 -33.12 -8.23
N ASN A 49 -5.99 -32.72 -8.93
CA ASN A 49 -7.32 -33.31 -8.76
C ASN A 49 -7.33 -34.79 -9.14
N LEU A 50 -6.70 -35.16 -10.26
CA LEU A 50 -6.55 -36.55 -10.69
C LEU A 50 -5.79 -37.39 -9.65
N ILE A 51 -4.66 -36.89 -9.14
CA ILE A 51 -3.87 -37.52 -8.07
C ILE A 51 -4.75 -37.75 -6.83
N ASN A 52 -5.54 -36.75 -6.43
CA ASN A 52 -6.43 -36.87 -5.28
C ASN A 52 -7.53 -37.92 -5.50
N GLN A 53 -8.08 -38.04 -6.72
CA GLN A 53 -9.05 -39.08 -7.06
C GLN A 53 -8.42 -40.48 -7.02
N ILE A 54 -7.23 -40.67 -7.58
CA ILE A 54 -6.50 -41.94 -7.56
C ILE A 54 -6.19 -42.35 -6.12
N LYS A 55 -5.68 -41.43 -5.28
CA LYS A 55 -5.45 -41.70 -3.85
C LYS A 55 -6.72 -42.12 -3.11
N LYS A 56 -7.86 -41.51 -3.42
CA LYS A 56 -9.16 -41.92 -2.85
C LYS A 56 -9.55 -43.34 -3.29
N ARG A 57 -9.30 -43.71 -4.55
CA ARG A 57 -9.55 -45.08 -5.06
C ARG A 57 -8.62 -46.10 -4.39
N LEU A 58 -7.32 -45.82 -4.32
CA LEU A 58 -6.34 -46.65 -3.61
C LEU A 58 -6.73 -46.88 -2.15
N ASN A 59 -7.14 -45.82 -1.43
CA ASN A 59 -7.62 -45.96 -0.05
C ASN A 59 -8.85 -46.86 0.09
N LYS A 60 -9.74 -46.92 -0.92
CA LYS A 60 -10.86 -47.86 -0.93
C LYS A 60 -10.36 -49.28 -1.18
N LEU A 61 -9.51 -49.48 -2.18
CA LEU A 61 -8.93 -50.79 -2.52
C LEU A 61 -8.14 -51.38 -1.34
N TYR A 62 -7.30 -50.60 -0.65
CA TYR A 62 -6.59 -51.08 0.55
C TYR A 62 -7.56 -51.50 1.68
N LYS A 63 -8.66 -50.76 1.88
CA LYS A 63 -9.69 -51.13 2.85
C LYS A 63 -10.42 -52.42 2.45
N GLU A 64 -10.65 -52.63 1.17
CA GLU A 64 -11.27 -53.85 0.64
C GLU A 64 -10.35 -55.06 0.76
N VAL A 65 -9.05 -54.89 0.50
CA VAL A 65 -8.03 -55.93 0.75
C VAL A 65 -7.95 -56.30 2.23
N ALA A 66 -7.97 -55.30 3.12
CA ALA A 66 -7.93 -55.54 4.56
C ALA A 66 -9.17 -56.29 5.08
N LYS A 67 -10.32 -56.13 4.42
CA LYS A 67 -11.58 -56.83 4.75
C LYS A 67 -11.74 -58.18 4.05
N ALA A 68 -10.95 -58.45 3.00
CA ALA A 68 -11.06 -59.68 2.22
C ALA A 68 -10.42 -60.86 2.97
N ARG A 69 -11.20 -61.93 3.19
CA ARG A 69 -10.70 -63.20 3.74
C ARG A 69 -9.86 -63.93 2.70
N GLU A 70 -8.77 -64.56 3.13
CA GLU A 70 -7.96 -65.43 2.28
C GLU A 70 -8.66 -66.76 2.07
N ASN A 71 -8.95 -67.09 0.81
CA ASN A 71 -9.41 -68.42 0.44
C ASN A 71 -8.19 -69.25 0.01
N LEU A 72 -7.75 -70.13 0.90
CA LEU A 72 -6.65 -71.07 0.66
C LEU A 72 -7.19 -72.35 -0.02
N ASN A 73 -6.40 -72.95 -0.91
CA ASN A 73 -6.68 -74.28 -1.44
C ASN A 73 -6.44 -75.35 -0.37
N LYS A 74 -6.90 -76.59 -0.60
CA LYS A 74 -6.67 -77.74 0.30
C LYS A 74 -5.19 -77.97 0.63
N ASP A 75 -4.27 -77.53 -0.24
CA ASP A 75 -2.81 -77.61 -0.07
C ASP A 75 -2.18 -76.42 0.68
N GLY A 76 -2.99 -75.54 1.29
CA GLY A 76 -2.53 -74.35 2.02
C GLY A 76 -1.99 -73.22 1.15
N LYS A 77 -1.91 -73.39 -0.17
CA LYS A 77 -1.54 -72.31 -1.11
C LYS A 77 -2.72 -71.38 -1.39
N PRO A 78 -2.51 -70.06 -1.51
CA PRO A 78 -3.57 -69.14 -1.91
C PRO A 78 -4.13 -69.51 -3.28
N ARG A 79 -5.46 -69.51 -3.41
CA ARG A 79 -6.15 -69.83 -4.66
C ARG A 79 -5.90 -68.70 -5.67
N LYS A 80 -5.31 -69.04 -6.82
CA LYS A 80 -4.83 -68.11 -7.89
C LYS A 80 -5.90 -67.18 -8.51
N ASN A 81 -7.16 -67.35 -8.11
CA ASN A 81 -8.33 -66.60 -8.58
C ASN A 81 -9.08 -66.01 -7.38
N SER A 82 -8.33 -65.61 -6.34
CA SER A 82 -8.92 -65.02 -5.15
C SER A 82 -9.19 -63.54 -5.40
N LYS A 83 -10.32 -63.05 -4.88
CA LYS A 83 -10.65 -61.62 -4.83
C LYS A 83 -9.51 -60.75 -4.29
N LYS A 84 -8.63 -61.31 -3.45
CA LYS A 84 -7.45 -60.62 -2.91
C LYS A 84 -6.33 -60.43 -3.93
N GLU A 85 -6.17 -61.36 -4.88
CA GLU A 85 -5.18 -61.27 -5.95
C GLU A 85 -5.62 -60.28 -7.04
N GLU A 86 -6.90 -60.28 -7.40
CA GLU A 86 -7.51 -59.25 -8.26
C GLU A 86 -7.42 -57.85 -7.64
N LEU A 87 -7.68 -57.72 -6.35
CA LEU A 87 -7.53 -56.43 -5.67
C LEU A 87 -6.05 -55.98 -5.61
N LYS A 88 -5.09 -56.91 -5.52
CA LYS A 88 -3.66 -56.59 -5.59
C LYS A 88 -3.25 -56.09 -6.98
N THR A 89 -3.74 -56.71 -8.05
CA THR A 89 -3.44 -56.23 -9.42
C THR A 89 -4.06 -54.85 -9.66
N MET A 90 -5.30 -54.61 -9.22
CA MET A 90 -5.94 -53.29 -9.28
C MET A 90 -5.18 -52.22 -8.50
N ILE A 91 -4.63 -52.56 -7.32
CA ILE A 91 -3.77 -51.64 -6.55
C ILE A 91 -2.51 -51.31 -7.33
N GLN A 92 -1.83 -52.31 -7.90
CA GLN A 92 -0.60 -52.10 -8.66
C GLN A 92 -0.85 -51.22 -9.91
N GLU A 93 -1.97 -51.43 -10.60
CA GLU A 93 -2.39 -50.57 -11.71
C GLU A 93 -2.69 -49.13 -11.27
N GLU A 94 -3.38 -48.92 -10.15
CA GLU A 94 -3.65 -47.56 -9.65
C GLU A 94 -2.39 -46.88 -9.07
N GLU A 95 -1.44 -47.64 -8.51
CA GLU A 95 -0.13 -47.14 -8.06
C GLU A 95 0.73 -46.67 -9.24
N THR A 96 0.75 -47.42 -10.34
CA THR A 96 1.44 -47.01 -11.57
C THR A 96 0.82 -45.76 -12.20
N LYS A 97 -0.52 -45.66 -12.21
CA LYS A 97 -1.23 -44.43 -12.62
C LYS A 97 -0.92 -43.24 -11.71
N LEU A 98 -0.79 -43.48 -10.40
CA LEU A 98 -0.41 -42.43 -9.45
C LEU A 98 1.01 -41.91 -9.71
N ASN A 99 1.96 -42.81 -9.94
CA ASN A 99 3.35 -42.45 -10.20
C ASN A 99 3.49 -41.64 -11.50
N THR A 100 2.87 -42.10 -12.58
CA THR A 100 2.85 -41.38 -13.86
C THR A 100 2.19 -40.00 -13.75
N ALA A 101 1.07 -39.88 -13.04
CA ALA A 101 0.42 -38.59 -12.80
C ALA A 101 1.29 -37.63 -11.97
N ASN A 102 2.04 -38.14 -10.98
CA ASN A 102 2.98 -37.34 -10.19
C ASN A 102 4.18 -36.87 -11.01
N GLU A 103 4.74 -37.73 -11.86
CA GLU A 103 5.85 -37.36 -12.76
C GLU A 103 5.41 -36.30 -13.77
N GLN A 104 4.23 -36.48 -14.39
CA GLN A 104 3.67 -35.48 -15.28
C GLN A 104 3.47 -34.14 -14.57
N LYS A 105 2.94 -34.14 -13.34
CA LYS A 105 2.80 -32.90 -12.54
C LYS A 105 4.14 -32.23 -12.26
N ARG A 106 5.19 -33.01 -11.95
CA ARG A 106 6.54 -32.46 -11.67
C ARG A 106 7.19 -31.81 -12.88
N ARG A 107 6.84 -32.23 -14.08
CA ARG A 107 7.37 -31.66 -15.34
C ARG A 107 6.67 -30.39 -15.76
N LEU A 108 5.49 -30.10 -15.20
CA LEU A 108 4.74 -28.89 -15.51
C LEU A 108 5.32 -27.69 -14.73
N PRO A 109 5.47 -26.52 -15.38
CA PRO A 109 5.85 -25.31 -14.68
C PRO A 109 4.73 -24.90 -13.72
N GLU A 110 5.11 -24.37 -12.56
CA GLU A 110 4.17 -23.93 -11.52
C GLU A 110 3.33 -22.72 -11.99
N LYS A 111 3.96 -21.84 -12.77
CA LYS A 111 3.35 -20.68 -13.39
C LYS A 111 3.52 -20.70 -14.90
N VAL A 112 2.54 -20.15 -15.61
CA VAL A 112 2.55 -19.97 -17.05
C VAL A 112 2.21 -18.52 -17.36
N ASP A 113 2.82 -17.97 -18.41
CA ASP A 113 2.41 -16.65 -18.90
C ASP A 113 0.99 -16.76 -19.46
N ALA A 114 0.11 -15.89 -19.00
CA ALA A 114 -1.27 -15.90 -19.39
C ALA A 114 -1.48 -15.52 -20.86
N SER A 115 -0.50 -14.90 -21.53
CA SER A 115 -0.49 -14.71 -22.99
C SER A 115 -0.54 -16.03 -23.79
N SER A 116 -0.08 -17.14 -23.19
CA SER A 116 -0.06 -18.47 -23.81
C SER A 116 -1.39 -19.22 -23.73
N LEU A 117 -2.41 -18.66 -23.06
CA LEU A 117 -3.69 -19.31 -22.82
C LEU A 117 -4.76 -18.82 -23.82
N GLU A 118 -5.47 -19.74 -24.48
CA GLU A 118 -6.46 -19.43 -25.54
C GLU A 118 -7.62 -18.50 -25.11
N ASN A 119 -7.94 -18.43 -23.81
CA ASN A 119 -9.11 -17.70 -23.28
C ASN A 119 -8.77 -16.70 -22.18
N TYR A 120 -7.62 -16.02 -22.29
CA TYR A 120 -7.15 -15.11 -21.26
C TYR A 120 -7.31 -13.63 -21.60
N LYS A 121 -7.66 -12.82 -20.60
CA LYS A 121 -7.67 -11.35 -20.65
C LYS A 121 -6.56 -10.82 -19.74
N SER A 122 -5.69 -9.95 -20.27
CA SER A 122 -4.59 -9.33 -19.52
C SER A 122 -5.08 -8.74 -18.20
N PHE A 123 -4.35 -9.03 -17.12
CA PHE A 123 -4.57 -8.34 -15.86
C PHE A 123 -4.21 -6.88 -16.03
N LYS A 124 -5.11 -6.01 -15.57
CA LYS A 124 -4.86 -4.59 -15.52
C LYS A 124 -4.47 -4.18 -14.10
N LYS A 125 -3.42 -3.38 -13.97
CA LYS A 125 -3.04 -2.70 -12.73
C LYS A 125 -3.69 -1.32 -12.70
N ILE A 126 -3.96 -0.83 -11.50
CA ILE A 126 -4.32 0.59 -11.31
C ILE A 126 -3.05 1.39 -11.56
N ASP A 127 -3.17 2.42 -12.41
CA ASP A 127 -2.10 3.39 -12.58
C ASP A 127 -1.86 4.14 -11.26
N ASN A 128 -0.59 4.18 -10.86
CA ASN A 128 -0.14 4.84 -9.65
C ASN A 128 0.56 6.16 -9.94
N GLU A 129 0.75 6.58 -11.19
CA GLU A 129 1.46 7.82 -11.52
C GLU A 129 0.77 9.04 -10.89
N GLY A 130 -0.55 9.16 -11.09
CA GLY A 130 -1.34 10.24 -10.49
C GLY A 130 -1.24 10.25 -8.97
N LYS A 131 -1.28 9.07 -8.33
CA LYS A 131 -1.11 8.91 -6.89
C LYS A 131 0.28 9.27 -6.40
N ASN A 132 1.31 8.81 -7.08
CA ASN A 132 2.69 9.10 -6.75
C ASN A 132 2.97 10.61 -6.83
N LEU A 133 2.49 11.28 -7.88
CA LEU A 133 2.60 12.73 -8.02
C LEU A 133 1.83 13.45 -6.91
N PHE A 134 0.61 13.01 -6.62
CA PHE A 134 -0.19 13.57 -5.54
C PHE A 134 0.50 13.44 -4.18
N ASP A 135 1.03 12.26 -3.86
CA ASP A 135 1.74 12.00 -2.61
C ASP A 135 3.04 12.79 -2.52
N LEU A 136 3.77 12.93 -3.62
CA LEU A 136 4.97 13.76 -3.70
C LEU A 136 4.64 15.22 -3.36
N VAL A 137 3.65 15.80 -4.01
CA VAL A 137 3.22 17.20 -3.77
C VAL A 137 2.74 17.36 -2.33
N THR A 138 1.87 16.47 -1.87
CA THR A 138 1.26 16.54 -0.54
C THR A 138 2.32 16.40 0.57
N SER A 139 3.26 15.48 0.40
CA SER A 139 4.39 15.29 1.32
C SER A 139 5.35 16.49 1.31
N SER A 140 5.58 17.08 0.14
CA SER A 140 6.41 18.29 0.00
C SER A 140 5.79 19.48 0.76
N VAL A 141 4.48 19.69 0.62
CA VAL A 141 3.75 20.72 1.37
C VAL A 141 3.81 20.46 2.87
N TRP A 142 3.60 19.22 3.31
CA TRP A 142 3.69 18.85 4.73
C TRP A 142 5.08 19.14 5.31
N ASN A 143 6.14 18.80 4.57
CA ASN A 143 7.52 19.05 4.98
C ASN A 143 7.85 20.55 5.02
N ALA A 144 7.41 21.32 4.02
CA ALA A 144 7.57 22.77 4.01
C ALA A 144 6.86 23.41 5.22
N ARG A 145 5.62 22.98 5.50
CA ARG A 145 4.87 23.41 6.67
C ARG A 145 5.60 23.09 7.98
N LYS A 146 6.20 21.90 8.10
CA LYS A 146 6.99 21.53 9.30
C LYS A 146 8.19 22.47 9.47
N GLN A 147 8.94 22.74 8.40
CA GLN A 147 10.05 23.67 8.42
C GLN A 147 9.61 25.09 8.83
N MET A 148 8.48 25.57 8.32
CA MET A 148 7.93 26.88 8.70
C MET A 148 7.54 26.95 10.17
N VAL A 149 6.93 25.89 10.72
CA VAL A 149 6.63 25.80 12.16
C VAL A 149 7.91 25.83 12.99
N ASP A 150 8.96 25.13 12.54
CA ASP A 150 10.27 25.14 13.20
C ASP A 150 10.95 26.53 13.13
N LEU A 151 10.75 27.29 12.05
CA LEU A 151 11.18 28.70 11.93
C LEU A 151 10.41 29.64 12.86
N LEU A 152 9.14 29.33 13.18
CA LEU A 152 8.33 30.11 14.12
C LEU A 152 8.69 29.82 15.59
N ARG A 153 9.15 28.61 15.89
CA ARG A 153 9.45 28.11 17.25
C ARG A 153 10.29 29.08 18.12
N PRO A 154 11.36 29.74 17.63
CA PRO A 154 12.17 30.64 18.45
C PRO A 154 11.42 31.88 18.94
N PHE A 155 10.32 32.25 18.27
CA PHE A 155 9.57 33.48 18.54
C PHE A 155 8.33 33.24 19.41
N PHE A 156 8.04 31.98 19.77
CA PHE A 156 6.85 31.64 20.53
C PHE A 156 7.06 30.45 21.46
N ASN A 157 7.05 30.71 22.77
CA ASN A 157 7.50 29.77 23.79
C ASN A 157 6.51 28.62 24.08
N ARG A 158 5.24 28.73 23.67
CA ARG A 158 4.21 27.72 23.96
C ARG A 158 4.15 26.67 22.86
N GLN A 159 4.83 25.54 23.08
CA GLN A 159 4.93 24.46 22.10
C GLN A 159 3.56 23.88 21.67
N ASN A 160 2.62 23.77 22.60
CA ASN A 160 1.30 23.18 22.34
C ASN A 160 0.42 24.05 21.44
N GLU A 161 0.68 25.36 21.37
CA GLU A 161 -0.08 26.33 20.57
C GLU A 161 0.67 26.74 19.28
N LEU A 162 1.90 26.26 19.08
CA LEU A 162 2.77 26.72 17.99
C LEU A 162 2.19 26.41 16.61
N VAL A 163 1.64 25.21 16.45
CA VAL A 163 1.00 24.77 15.22
C VAL A 163 -0.25 25.59 14.92
N ASP A 164 -1.08 25.82 15.92
CA ASP A 164 -2.31 26.61 15.77
C ASP A 164 -2.00 28.07 15.47
N LEU A 165 -0.96 28.62 16.11
CA LEU A 165 -0.47 29.96 15.81
C LEU A 165 0.03 30.05 14.36
N PHE A 166 0.81 29.09 13.89
CA PHE A 166 1.26 29.05 12.50
C PHE A 166 0.06 29.10 11.54
N TYR A 167 -0.95 28.26 11.77
CA TYR A 167 -2.15 28.27 10.93
C TYR A 167 -2.94 29.59 11.03
N THR A 168 -3.07 30.13 12.24
CA THR A 168 -3.68 31.45 12.45
C THR A 168 -2.97 32.51 11.61
N ILE A 169 -1.63 32.51 11.58
CA ILE A 169 -0.83 33.46 10.79
C ILE A 169 -1.04 33.25 9.29
N THR A 170 -0.99 32.00 8.80
CA THR A 170 -1.14 31.71 7.36
C THR A 170 -2.56 31.92 6.84
N GLU A 171 -3.56 31.83 7.71
CA GLU A 171 -4.97 32.05 7.41
C GLU A 171 -5.40 33.51 7.70
N CYS A 172 -4.47 34.38 8.14
CA CYS A 172 -4.74 35.80 8.32
C CYS A 172 -5.15 36.45 7.00
N ARG A 173 -6.03 37.44 7.09
CA ARG A 173 -6.26 38.36 5.98
C ARG A 173 -4.97 39.11 5.69
N GLY A 174 -4.81 39.48 4.43
CA GLY A 174 -3.66 40.25 4.00
C GLY A 174 -3.89 40.93 2.67
N TRP A 175 -2.97 41.82 2.34
CA TRP A 175 -2.97 42.62 1.13
C TRP A 175 -1.69 42.34 0.36
N ILE A 176 -1.80 42.30 -0.97
CA ILE A 176 -0.67 42.08 -1.86
C ILE A 176 -0.47 43.33 -2.69
N LYS A 177 0.76 43.84 -2.71
CA LYS A 177 1.18 44.95 -3.56
C LYS A 177 2.38 44.54 -4.38
N SER A 178 2.30 44.71 -5.70
CA SER A 178 3.45 44.51 -6.59
C SER A 178 4.07 45.87 -6.94
N THR A 179 5.39 45.98 -6.77
CA THR A 179 6.18 47.13 -7.20
C THR A 179 7.07 46.74 -8.39
N LYS A 180 7.98 47.61 -8.81
CA LYS A 180 8.95 47.30 -9.88
C LYS A 180 9.93 46.20 -9.44
N THR A 181 10.33 46.21 -8.18
CA THR A 181 11.41 45.37 -7.63
C THR A 181 10.93 44.32 -6.63
N GLU A 182 9.71 44.45 -6.09
CA GLU A 182 9.24 43.66 -4.96
C GLU A 182 7.78 43.22 -5.13
N VAL A 183 7.44 42.12 -4.46
CA VAL A 183 6.06 41.71 -4.16
C VAL A 183 5.93 41.72 -2.64
N ILE A 184 5.10 42.63 -2.14
CA ILE A 184 4.88 42.84 -0.71
C ILE A 184 3.58 42.16 -0.33
N VAL A 185 3.66 41.21 0.61
CA VAL A 185 2.52 40.55 1.25
C VAL A 185 2.42 41.09 2.67
N ARG A 186 1.41 41.92 2.92
CA ARG A 186 1.14 42.48 4.24
C ARG A 186 0.04 41.66 4.91
N LEU A 187 0.33 41.09 6.07
CA LEU A 187 -0.64 40.37 6.89
C LEU A 187 -1.26 41.29 7.95
N GLU A 188 -2.56 41.09 8.20
CA GLU A 188 -3.28 41.77 9.28
C GLU A 188 -2.64 41.40 10.65
N PRO A 189 -2.43 42.38 11.55
CA PRO A 189 -1.83 42.11 12.85
C PRO A 189 -2.76 41.29 13.74
N LEU A 190 -2.26 40.19 14.30
CA LEU A 190 -3.02 39.42 15.29
C LEU A 190 -3.39 40.29 16.50
N GLN A 191 -4.58 40.09 17.07
CA GLN A 191 -5.08 40.92 18.17
C GLN A 191 -4.28 40.73 19.47
N GLN A 192 -3.87 39.50 19.76
CA GLN A 192 -3.12 39.20 20.99
C GLN A 192 -1.66 39.67 20.87
N PRO A 193 -1.14 40.54 21.78
CA PRO A 193 0.19 41.14 21.65
C PRO A 193 1.33 40.11 21.51
N ARG A 194 1.27 39.01 22.26
CA ARG A 194 2.27 37.94 22.18
C ARG A 194 2.27 37.24 20.83
N ARG A 195 1.10 36.91 20.30
CA ARG A 195 0.95 36.28 18.98
C ARG A 195 1.37 37.23 17.86
N ARG A 196 1.02 38.52 17.98
CA ARG A 196 1.47 39.59 17.08
C ARG A 196 2.98 39.72 17.06
N SER A 197 3.63 39.72 18.21
CA SER A 197 5.10 39.78 18.30
C SER A 197 5.75 38.58 17.58
N ALA A 198 5.22 37.37 17.78
CA ALA A 198 5.71 36.18 17.10
C ALA A 198 5.48 36.25 15.58
N GLN A 199 4.31 36.72 15.14
CA GLN A 199 3.97 36.95 13.74
C GLN A 199 4.96 37.91 13.07
N ILE A 200 5.24 39.07 13.69
CA ILE A 200 6.19 40.07 13.16
C ILE A 200 7.58 39.46 12.98
N GLN A 201 8.08 38.76 14.00
CA GLN A 201 9.43 38.16 13.94
C GLN A 201 9.50 37.04 12.90
N PHE A 202 8.43 36.25 12.78
CA PHE A 202 8.31 35.22 11.77
C PHE A 202 8.29 35.78 10.36
N CYS A 203 7.48 36.81 10.08
CA CYS A 203 7.46 37.50 8.78
C CYS A 203 8.82 38.11 8.42
N ARG A 204 9.51 38.73 9.39
CA ARG A 204 10.89 39.22 9.22
C ARG A 204 11.85 38.08 8.87
N LYS A 205 11.74 36.94 9.56
CA LYS A 205 12.54 35.76 9.26
C LYS A 205 12.28 35.24 7.85
N LEU A 206 11.03 35.18 7.40
CA LEU A 206 10.70 34.75 6.04
C LEU A 206 11.25 35.72 4.99
N THR A 207 11.11 37.03 5.18
CA THR A 207 11.70 38.05 4.30
C THR A 207 13.22 37.92 4.23
N SER A 208 13.88 37.62 5.37
CA SER A 208 15.33 37.41 5.41
C SER A 208 15.83 36.19 4.62
N LEU A 209 14.94 35.28 4.21
CA LEU A 209 15.31 34.16 3.34
C LEU A 209 15.61 34.61 1.91
N GLY A 210 15.27 35.86 1.53
CA GLY A 210 15.62 36.42 0.23
C GLY A 210 14.96 35.70 -0.93
N ALA A 211 13.72 35.25 -0.77
CA ALA A 211 12.99 34.60 -1.85
C ALA A 211 12.73 35.58 -3.00
N GLN A 212 12.93 35.13 -4.24
CA GLN A 212 12.63 35.88 -5.45
C GLN A 212 11.53 35.18 -6.24
N THR A 213 10.67 35.98 -6.87
CA THR A 213 9.69 35.48 -7.85
C THR A 213 10.38 35.04 -9.14
N PRO A 214 9.72 34.26 -10.01
CA PRO A 214 10.26 33.94 -11.35
C PRO A 214 10.58 35.17 -12.21
N THR A 215 9.97 36.32 -11.89
CA THR A 215 10.20 37.61 -12.54
C THR A 215 11.35 38.42 -11.92
N GLY A 216 12.08 37.86 -10.95
CA GLY A 216 13.21 38.50 -10.29
C GLY A 216 12.84 39.52 -9.21
N LYS A 217 11.57 39.61 -8.81
CA LYS A 217 11.13 40.52 -7.74
C LYS A 217 11.36 39.87 -6.38
N TRP A 218 11.79 40.64 -5.39
CA TRP A 218 11.93 40.15 -4.02
C TRP A 218 10.57 39.96 -3.36
N LEU A 219 10.39 38.83 -2.67
CA LEU A 219 9.22 38.60 -1.84
C LEU A 219 9.45 39.17 -0.45
N VAL A 220 8.63 40.16 -0.09
CA VAL A 220 8.65 40.81 1.22
C VAL A 220 7.37 40.46 1.95
N ILE A 221 7.50 39.91 3.16
CA ILE A 221 6.37 39.56 4.02
C ILE A 221 6.44 40.44 5.27
N GLU A 222 5.37 41.19 5.51
CA GLU A 222 5.27 42.14 6.62
C GLU A 222 3.94 42.03 7.36
N VAL A 223 3.86 42.71 8.50
CA VAL A 223 2.65 42.77 9.34
C VAL A 223 2.32 44.23 9.53
N GLY A 224 1.07 44.62 9.27
CA GLY A 224 0.65 46.00 9.42
C GLY A 224 -0.82 46.20 9.08
N ASP A 225 -1.32 47.38 9.41
CA ASP A 225 -2.70 47.76 9.18
C ASP A 225 -3.02 47.91 7.68
N SER A 226 -4.32 47.99 7.41
CA SER A 226 -4.88 48.15 6.07
C SER A 226 -4.14 49.25 5.29
N PRO A 227 -3.60 48.94 4.09
CA PRO A 227 -3.01 49.96 3.22
C PRO A 227 -4.07 50.78 2.47
N LEU A 228 -5.36 50.54 2.73
CA LEU A 228 -6.51 51.15 2.05
C LEU A 228 -7.19 52.24 2.87
N ASP A 229 -6.66 52.55 4.06
CA ASP A 229 -7.16 53.57 4.98
C ASP A 229 -6.53 54.95 4.70
#